data_AF-E4YHM2-F1
#
_entry.id   AF-E4YHM2-F1
#
_cell.length_a   1.000
_cell.length_b   1.000
_cell.length_c   1.000
_cell.angle_alpha   90.00
_cell.angle_beta   90.00
_cell.angle_gamma   90.00
#
_symmetry.space_group_name_H-M   'P 1'
#
loop_
_entity.id
_entity.type
_entity.pdbx_description
1 polymer ?
#
loop_
_entity_poly.entity_id
_entity_poly.type
_entity_poly.pdbx_seq_one_letter_code
_entity_poly.pdbx_strand_id
1 'polypeptide(L)'
;MTMIQDVSLPFPTVPSFGGFFYNYTEIDGATFEYEVTTSAIFSAIGTGFIVVPIVNYLEVISLGKAFAKKERYTVDPTQEFIALGISNIGNSFFQSFPVSAGMSRSSVNYSANVASQISGWFAATIVLVATAFLSDLFVYVPSAALGAVIIVSAANLFSWVDIKVFRNVFIRVKNLK
;
A
#
# COMPACT_ATOMS: atom_id res chain seq x y z
N MET A 1 -16.63 -31.71 -18.82
CA MET A 1 -16.22 -32.78 -17.88
C MET A 1 -14.75 -33.07 -18.16
N THR A 2 -13.93 -33.21 -17.11
CA THR A 2 -12.43 -33.18 -17.03
C THR A 2 -11.84 -31.78 -16.99
N MET A 3 -11.03 -31.33 -16.03
CA MET A 3 -10.50 -31.87 -14.78
C MET A 3 -10.45 -30.70 -13.79
N ILE A 4 -11.29 -30.71 -12.76
CA ILE A 4 -10.97 -29.98 -11.53
C ILE A 4 -10.19 -31.01 -10.73
N GLN A 5 -8.86 -31.00 -10.87
CA GLN A 5 -8.02 -31.73 -9.93
C GLN A 5 -8.33 -31.19 -8.54
N ASP A 6 -8.47 -32.10 -7.58
CA ASP A 6 -8.31 -31.86 -6.16
C ASP A 6 -7.03 -31.04 -5.91
N VAL A 7 -7.12 -29.73 -6.05
CA VAL A 7 -6.24 -28.82 -5.33
C VAL A 7 -6.95 -28.66 -4.00
N SER A 8 -6.69 -29.58 -3.07
CA SER A 8 -6.81 -29.27 -1.65
C SER A 8 -6.00 -27.99 -1.47
N LEU A 9 -6.69 -26.85 -1.41
CA LEU A 9 -6.06 -25.55 -1.25
C LEU A 9 -5.19 -25.69 -0.01
N PRO A 10 -3.86 -25.52 -0.12
CA PRO A 10 -3.02 -25.62 1.06
C PRO A 10 -3.61 -24.65 2.08
N PHE A 11 -3.86 -25.12 3.31
CA PHE A 11 -4.22 -24.24 4.42
C PHE A 11 -3.35 -22.99 4.35
N PRO A 12 -3.83 -21.78 4.70
CA PRO A 12 -3.04 -20.56 4.62
C PRO A 12 -1.70 -20.74 5.35
N THR A 13 -0.68 -21.19 4.63
CA THR A 13 0.64 -21.43 5.15
C THR A 13 1.33 -20.10 5.09
N VAL A 14 1.84 -19.64 6.23
CA VAL A 14 2.73 -18.49 6.23
C VAL A 14 3.84 -18.76 5.21
N PRO A 15 4.10 -17.83 4.27
CA PRO A 15 5.18 -18.01 3.32
C PRO A 15 6.48 -18.25 4.09
N SER A 16 7.29 -19.20 3.61
CA SER A 16 8.57 -19.52 4.24
C SER A 16 9.42 -18.25 4.32
N PHE A 17 10.01 -17.97 5.48
CA PHE A 17 11.03 -16.93 5.64
C PHE A 17 12.39 -17.34 5.02
N GLY A 18 12.44 -18.43 4.26
CA GLY A 18 13.61 -18.86 3.50
C GLY A 18 13.97 -17.86 2.39
N GLY A 19 15.16 -18.06 1.82
CA GLY A 19 15.72 -17.20 0.76
C GLY A 19 14.71 -16.87 -0.35
N PHE A 20 14.85 -15.68 -0.93
CA PHE A 20 14.04 -15.28 -2.07
C PHE A 20 14.48 -16.11 -3.29
N PHE A 21 13.83 -17.25 -3.53
CA PHE A 21 14.08 -18.09 -4.70
C PHE A 21 13.08 -17.74 -5.80
N TYR A 22 13.57 -17.35 -6.97
CA TYR A 22 12.73 -17.22 -8.16
C TYR A 22 13.00 -18.38 -9.11
N ASN A 23 11.93 -19.07 -9.50
CA ASN A 23 11.98 -20.11 -10.51
C ASN A 23 11.77 -19.46 -11.88
N TYR A 24 12.79 -19.50 -12.74
CA TYR A 24 12.67 -19.10 -14.13
C TYR A 24 12.59 -20.35 -14.99
N THR A 25 11.49 -20.50 -15.73
CA THR A 25 11.39 -21.48 -16.83
C THR A 25 11.99 -20.85 -18.08
N GLU A 26 13.13 -21.36 -18.52
CA GLU A 26 13.70 -21.02 -19.81
C GLU A 26 12.86 -21.66 -20.94
N ILE A 27 12.94 -21.13 -22.17
CA ILE A 27 12.12 -21.56 -23.31
C ILE A 27 12.32 -23.06 -23.66
N ASP A 28 13.44 -23.65 -23.23
CA ASP A 28 13.76 -25.09 -23.37
C ASP A 28 13.25 -25.97 -22.21
N GLY A 29 12.44 -25.43 -21.28
CA GLY A 29 11.84 -26.19 -20.18
C GLY A 29 12.77 -26.49 -19.01
N ALA A 30 14.01 -25.97 -19.02
CA ALA A 30 14.90 -26.01 -17.88
C ALA A 30 14.51 -24.95 -16.84
N THR A 31 14.30 -25.39 -15.60
CA THR A 31 14.08 -24.51 -14.44
C THR A 31 15.38 -24.32 -13.68
N PHE A 32 15.86 -23.09 -13.59
CA PHE A 32 17.02 -22.74 -12.77
C PHE A 32 16.56 -22.03 -11.50
N GLU A 33 16.98 -22.55 -10.35
CA GLU A 33 16.78 -21.89 -9.05
C GLU A 33 17.81 -20.78 -8.89
N TYR A 34 17.38 -19.52 -8.97
CA TYR A 34 18.25 -18.39 -8.66
C TYR A 34 18.03 -17.99 -7.19
N GLU A 35 19.05 -18.23 -6.37
CA GLU A 35 19.09 -17.70 -5.01
C GLU A 35 19.35 -16.19 -5.07
N VAL A 36 18.35 -15.39 -4.71
CA VAL A 36 18.52 -13.95 -4.64
C VAL A 36 19.30 -13.61 -3.38
N THR A 37 20.59 -13.37 -3.57
CA THR A 37 21.46 -12.90 -2.50
C THR A 37 21.03 -11.51 -2.03
N THR A 38 21.20 -11.22 -0.75
CA THR A 38 20.95 -9.89 -0.16
C THR A 38 21.63 -8.76 -0.93
N SER A 39 22.83 -9.00 -1.45
CA SER A 39 23.56 -8.07 -2.32
C SER A 39 22.82 -7.75 -3.62
N ALA A 40 22.18 -8.74 -4.25
CA ALA A 40 21.37 -8.55 -5.44
C ALA A 40 20.15 -7.65 -5.15
N ILE A 41 19.48 -7.84 -4.01
CA ILE A 41 18.36 -6.99 -3.57
C ILE A 41 18.82 -5.55 -3.37
N PHE A 42 19.91 -5.34 -2.64
CA PHE A 42 20.46 -3.98 -2.44
C PHE A 42 20.88 -3.33 -3.75
N SER A 43 21.46 -4.09 -4.69
CA SER A 43 21.83 -3.57 -6.01
C SER A 43 20.60 -3.23 -6.87
N ALA A 44 19.52 -4.02 -6.78
CA ALA A 44 18.29 -3.82 -7.54
C ALA A 44 17.49 -2.60 -7.04
N ILE A 45 17.44 -2.40 -5.71
CA ILE A 45 16.78 -1.24 -5.10
C ILE A 45 17.65 0.02 -5.25
N GLY A 46 18.97 -0.13 -5.22
CA GLY A 46 19.94 0.95 -5.39
C GLY A 46 19.69 2.12 -4.43
N THR A 47 19.62 3.34 -4.98
CA THR A 47 19.34 4.56 -4.20
C THR A 47 17.91 4.64 -3.67
N GLY A 48 16.99 3.84 -4.22
CA GLY A 48 15.60 3.77 -3.78
C GLY A 48 15.46 3.38 -2.30
N PHE A 49 16.45 2.68 -1.74
CA PHE A 49 16.48 2.29 -0.34
C PHE A 49 16.44 3.49 0.62
N ILE A 50 17.04 4.62 0.22
CA ILE A 50 17.03 5.86 1.01
C ILE A 50 15.84 6.73 0.63
N VAL A 51 15.54 6.83 -0.67
CA VAL A 51 14.52 7.76 -1.17
C VAL A 51 13.11 7.32 -0.77
N VAL A 52 12.78 6.03 -0.89
CA VAL A 52 11.43 5.51 -0.65
C VAL A 52 10.96 5.74 0.79
N PRO A 53 11.75 5.44 1.84
CA PRO A 53 11.33 5.72 3.22
C PRO A 53 11.13 7.20 3.51
N ILE A 54 11.96 8.08 2.94
CA ILE A 54 11.83 9.53 3.11
C ILE A 54 10.54 10.03 2.46
N VAL A 55 10.26 9.62 1.22
CA VAL A 55 9.03 9.99 0.51
C VAL A 55 7.81 9.46 1.26
N ASN A 56 7.86 8.21 1.74
CA ASN A 56 6.79 7.61 2.53
C ASN A 56 6.52 8.39 3.83
N TYR A 57 7.57 8.78 4.56
CA TYR A 57 7.40 9.60 5.76
C TYR A 57 6.80 10.98 5.43
N LEU A 58 7.26 11.62 4.35
CA LEU A 58 6.72 12.90 3.90
C LEU A 58 5.24 12.80 3.53
N GLU A 59 4.82 11.68 2.94
CA GLU A 59 3.41 11.40 2.63
C GLU A 59 2.56 11.29 3.91
N VAL A 60 3.01 10.51 4.89
CA VAL A 60 2.31 10.30 6.18
C VAL A 60 2.18 11.61 6.96
N ILE A 61 3.28 12.36 7.14
CA ILE A 61 3.25 13.60 7.91
C ILE A 61 2.44 14.70 7.22
N SER A 62 2.43 14.72 5.88
CA SER A 62 1.64 15.68 5.12
C SER A 62 0.15 15.42 5.29
N LEU A 63 -0.28 14.15 5.22
CA LEU A 63 -1.65 13.76 5.46
C LEU A 63 -2.08 14.02 6.90
N GLY A 64 -1.24 13.65 7.88
CA GLY A 64 -1.49 13.89 9.31
C GLY A 64 -1.69 15.37 9.61
N LYS A 65 -0.82 16.24 9.09
CA LYS A 65 -0.95 17.70 9.23
C LYS A 65 -2.20 18.26 8.54
N ALA A 66 -2.64 17.67 7.42
CA ALA A 66 -3.84 18.10 6.73
C ALA A 66 -5.10 17.90 7.60
N PHE A 67 -5.21 16.75 8.28
CA PHE A 67 -6.30 16.49 9.24
C PHE A 67 -6.14 17.32 10.52
N ALA A 68 -4.92 17.45 11.03
CA ALA A 68 -4.61 18.27 12.21
C ALA A 68 -5.05 19.73 12.04
N LYS A 69 -4.81 20.30 10.85
CA LYS A 69 -5.26 21.65 10.51
C LYS A 69 -6.79 21.77 10.49
N LYS A 70 -7.51 20.72 10.10
CA LYS A 70 -8.98 20.71 10.03
C LYS A 70 -9.61 20.67 11.43
N GLU A 71 -9.07 19.82 12.32
CA GLU A 71 -9.57 19.60 13.68
C GLU A 71 -8.86 20.45 14.75
N ARG A 72 -7.90 21.29 14.35
CA ARG A 72 -7.14 22.19 15.24
C ARG A 72 -6.35 21.48 16.35
N TYR A 73 -5.83 20.29 16.08
CA TYR A 73 -4.85 19.63 16.95
C TYR A 73 -3.44 19.76 16.36
N THR A 74 -2.43 19.40 17.15
CA THR A 74 -1.01 19.38 16.74
C THR A 74 -0.54 17.96 16.52
N VAL A 75 0.25 17.74 15.47
CA VAL A 75 0.92 16.46 15.20
C VAL A 75 2.39 16.60 15.54
N ASP A 76 2.92 15.69 16.38
CA ASP A 76 4.34 15.58 16.65
C ASP A 76 5.03 14.78 15.52
N PRO A 77 5.87 15.41 14.69
CA PRO A 77 6.54 14.72 13.60
C PRO A 77 7.51 13.63 14.07
N THR A 78 8.13 13.81 15.24
CA THR A 78 9.10 12.84 15.78
C THR A 78 8.40 11.56 16.17
N GLN A 79 7.24 11.69 16.84
CA GLN A 79 6.43 10.54 17.22
C GLN A 79 5.89 9.80 16.00
N GLU A 80 5.41 10.50 14.97
CA GLU A 80 4.96 9.89 13.71
C GLU A 80 6.10 9.18 12.98
N PHE A 81 7.30 9.74 12.97
CA PHE A 81 8.47 9.10 12.35
C PHE A 81 8.84 7.79 13.07
N ILE A 82 8.90 7.81 14.40
CA ILE A 82 9.18 6.62 15.21
C ILE A 82 8.07 5.57 15.04
N ALA A 83 6.80 5.99 15.06
CA ALA A 83 5.66 5.09 14.87
C ALA A 83 5.69 4.41 13.50
N LEU A 84 5.98 5.16 12.43
CA LEU A 84 6.12 4.61 11.07
C LEU A 84 7.31 3.65 10.96
N GLY A 85 8.44 4.00 11.58
CA GLY A 85 9.64 3.16 11.62
C GLY A 85 9.40 1.83 12.32
N ILE A 86 8.85 1.85 13.54
CA ILE A 86 8.52 0.64 14.31
C ILE A 86 7.50 -0.22 13.57
N SER A 87 6.48 0.41 12.95
CA SER A 87 5.47 -0.31 12.17
C SER A 87 6.10 -1.06 10.99
N ASN A 88 7.00 -0.42 10.24
CA ASN A 88 7.66 -1.04 9.10
C ASN A 88 8.71 -2.11 9.51
N ILE A 89 9.38 -1.93 10.65
CA ILE A 89 10.23 -2.99 11.22
C ILE A 89 9.37 -4.21 11.55
N GLY A 90 8.22 -4.02 12.21
CA GLY A 90 7.25 -5.08 12.49
C GLY A 90 6.78 -5.78 11.21
N ASN A 91 6.43 -5.02 10.17
CA ASN A 91 5.97 -5.57 8.88
C ASN A 91 7.01 -6.45 8.18
N SER A 92 8.30 -6.18 8.35
CA SER A 92 9.35 -6.96 7.70
C SER A 92 9.36 -8.41 8.16
N PHE A 93 8.95 -8.68 9.40
CA PHE A 93 8.76 -10.03 9.95
C PHE A 93 7.50 -10.74 9.45
N PHE A 94 6.66 -10.12 8.65
CA PHE A 94 5.45 -10.73 8.09
C PHE A 94 5.43 -10.72 6.56
N GLN A 95 6.56 -10.41 5.92
CA GLN A 95 6.68 -10.26 4.46
C GLN A 95 5.67 -9.26 3.88
N SER A 96 5.26 -8.26 4.68
CA SER A 96 4.29 -7.26 4.27
C SER A 96 4.95 -6.14 3.47
N PHE A 97 4.17 -5.53 2.56
CA PHE A 97 4.53 -4.26 1.95
C PHE A 97 4.70 -3.16 3.01
N PRO A 98 5.57 -2.16 2.75
CA PRO A 98 5.75 -1.03 3.66
C PRO A 98 4.43 -0.27 3.83
N VAL A 99 4.12 0.09 5.07
CA VAL A 99 2.95 0.90 5.41
C VAL A 99 3.17 2.32 4.92
N SER A 100 2.14 2.86 4.26
CA SER A 100 2.07 4.24 3.77
C SER A 100 0.75 4.91 4.22
N ALA A 101 0.65 6.23 3.99
CA ALA A 101 -0.53 7.02 4.24
C ALA A 101 -1.68 6.61 3.30
N GLY A 102 -2.91 6.52 3.81
CA GLY A 102 -4.07 6.19 2.97
C GLY A 102 -5.13 7.28 3.03
N MET A 103 -5.09 8.24 2.11
CA MET A 103 -6.02 9.37 2.10
C MET A 103 -7.49 8.92 2.01
N SER A 104 -7.79 7.92 1.17
CA SER A 104 -9.16 7.41 0.99
C SER A 104 -9.72 6.82 2.29
N ARG A 105 -9.01 5.86 2.92
CA ARG A 105 -9.43 5.25 4.19
C ARG A 105 -9.51 6.25 5.35
N SER A 106 -8.57 7.19 5.43
CA SER A 106 -8.59 8.23 6.47
C SER A 106 -9.75 9.21 6.28
N SER A 107 -10.08 9.56 5.03
CA SER A 107 -11.24 10.41 4.71
C SER A 107 -12.57 9.75 5.06
N VAL A 108 -12.71 8.46 4.81
CA VAL A 108 -13.90 7.69 5.20
C VAL A 108 -14.02 7.62 6.72
N ASN A 109 -12.94 7.27 7.43
CA ASN A 109 -12.94 7.25 8.90
C ASN A 109 -13.26 8.62 9.50
N TYR A 110 -12.69 9.68 8.92
CA TYR A 110 -12.96 11.05 9.31
C TYR A 110 -14.44 11.42 9.10
N SER A 111 -15.01 11.06 7.94
CA SER A 111 -16.42 11.32 7.61
C SER A 111 -17.39 10.53 8.50
N ALA A 112 -16.95 9.38 9.02
CA ALA A 112 -17.68 8.57 9.99
C ALA A 112 -17.54 9.07 11.45
N ASN A 113 -16.91 10.23 11.69
CA ASN A 113 -16.66 10.81 13.02
C ASN A 113 -15.93 9.86 13.99
N VAL A 114 -15.00 9.06 13.46
CA VAL A 114 -14.18 8.17 14.28
C VAL A 114 -13.21 8.99 15.13
N ALA A 115 -13.34 8.89 16.45
CA ALA A 115 -12.51 9.63 17.40
C ALA A 115 -11.28 8.86 17.92
N SER A 116 -11.14 7.56 17.60
CA SER A 116 -10.10 6.69 18.16
C SER A 116 -9.43 5.79 17.12
N GLN A 117 -8.16 5.45 17.38
CA GLN A 117 -7.35 4.53 16.57
C GLN A 117 -7.85 3.07 16.60
N ILE A 118 -8.80 2.74 17.49
CA ILE A 118 -9.45 1.41 17.56
C ILE A 118 -10.13 1.03 16.24
N SER A 119 -10.56 2.00 15.44
CA SER A 119 -11.08 1.75 14.09
C SER A 119 -10.10 0.98 13.20
N GLY A 120 -8.79 1.20 13.36
CA GLY A 120 -7.76 0.46 12.64
C GLY A 120 -7.70 -1.01 13.04
N TRP A 121 -7.85 -1.32 14.33
CA TRP A 121 -7.92 -2.69 14.84
C TRP A 121 -9.15 -3.43 14.33
N PHE A 122 -10.30 -2.75 14.29
CA PHE A 122 -11.53 -3.32 13.75
C PHE A 122 -11.38 -3.64 12.25
N ALA A 123 -10.84 -2.69 11.47
CA ALA A 123 -10.56 -2.91 10.06
C ALA A 123 -9.56 -4.06 9.83
N ALA A 124 -8.47 -4.11 10.60
CA ALA A 124 -7.48 -5.18 10.51
C ALA A 124 -8.07 -6.56 10.83
N THR A 125 -8.92 -6.64 11.86
CA THR A 125 -9.61 -7.88 12.25
C THR A 125 -10.53 -8.35 11.13
N ILE A 126 -11.33 -7.45 10.55
CA ILE A 126 -12.20 -7.79 9.42
C ILE A 126 -11.38 -8.29 8.24
N VAL A 127 -10.27 -7.63 7.90
CA VAL A 127 -9.40 -8.07 6.80
C VAL A 127 -8.79 -9.44 7.09
N LEU A 128 -8.34 -9.71 8.32
CA LEU A 128 -7.81 -11.03 8.70
C LEU A 128 -8.87 -12.13 8.57
N VAL A 129 -10.09 -11.87 9.05
CA VAL A 129 -11.22 -12.80 8.93
C VAL A 129 -11.59 -12.98 7.45
N ALA A 130 -11.68 -11.90 6.68
CA ALA A 130 -11.98 -11.97 5.25
C ALA A 130 -10.93 -12.80 4.51
N THR A 131 -9.64 -12.56 4.72
CA THR A 131 -8.60 -13.36 4.06
C THR A 131 -8.60 -14.81 4.55
N ALA A 132 -8.90 -15.10 5.81
CA ALA A 132 -8.93 -16.47 6.32
C ALA A 132 -10.10 -17.30 5.75
N PHE A 133 -11.28 -16.69 5.53
CA PHE A 133 -12.49 -17.40 5.11
C PHE A 133 -12.91 -17.17 3.66
N LEU A 134 -12.54 -16.04 3.04
CA LEU A 134 -12.93 -15.66 1.66
C LEU A 134 -11.78 -15.81 0.66
N SER A 135 -10.60 -16.33 1.07
CA SER A 135 -9.47 -16.56 0.14
C SER A 135 -9.90 -17.35 -1.10
N ASP A 136 -10.69 -18.41 -0.90
CA ASP A 136 -11.16 -19.30 -1.97
C ASP A 136 -12.09 -18.58 -2.96
N LEU A 137 -12.81 -17.54 -2.49
CA LEU A 137 -13.70 -16.74 -3.32
C LEU A 137 -12.92 -15.74 -4.18
N PHE A 138 -11.75 -15.27 -3.72
CA PHE A 138 -10.94 -14.31 -4.46
C PHE A 138 -10.34 -14.89 -5.75
N VAL A 139 -10.26 -16.22 -5.89
CA VAL A 139 -9.82 -16.89 -7.13
C VAL A 139 -10.72 -16.54 -8.32
N TYR A 140 -12.00 -16.24 -8.07
CA TYR A 140 -12.96 -15.89 -9.12
C TYR A 140 -12.94 -14.42 -9.54
N VAL A 141 -12.12 -13.58 -8.89
CA VAL A 141 -12.08 -12.15 -9.18
C VAL A 141 -11.28 -11.91 -10.47
N PRO A 142 -11.90 -11.35 -11.53
CA PRO A 142 -11.19 -11.11 -12.78
C PRO A 142 -10.17 -9.98 -12.62
N SER A 143 -8.98 -10.15 -13.19
CA SER A 143 -7.91 -9.15 -13.21
C SER A 143 -8.37 -7.80 -13.79
N ALA A 144 -9.30 -7.82 -14.74
CA ALA A 144 -9.91 -6.63 -15.32
C ALA A 144 -10.67 -5.78 -14.28
N ALA A 145 -11.36 -6.40 -13.31
CA ALA A 145 -12.07 -5.67 -12.26
C ALA A 145 -11.09 -5.00 -11.29
N LEU A 146 -10.00 -5.69 -10.93
CA LEU A 146 -8.93 -5.12 -10.10
C LEU A 146 -8.27 -3.91 -10.80
N GLY A 147 -7.97 -4.05 -12.10
CA GLY A 147 -7.46 -2.95 -12.91
C GLY A 147 -8.39 -1.75 -12.96
N ALA A 148 -9.71 -1.97 -13.12
CA ALA A 148 -10.70 -0.90 -13.10
C ALA A 148 -10.70 -0.12 -11.78
N VAL A 149 -10.61 -0.80 -10.64
CA VAL A 149 -10.55 -0.16 -9.31
C VAL A 149 -9.31 0.72 -9.16
N ILE A 150 -8.15 0.26 -9.66
CA ILE A 150 -6.91 1.06 -9.65
C ILE A 150 -7.06 2.30 -10.54
N ILE A 151 -7.61 2.16 -11.75
CA ILE A 151 -7.84 3.28 -12.68
C ILE A 151 -8.77 4.32 -12.05
N VAL A 152 -9.87 3.89 -11.44
CA VAL A 152 -10.81 4.80 -10.76
C VAL A 152 -10.13 5.51 -9.58
N SER A 153 -9.32 4.79 -8.80
CA SER A 153 -8.58 5.39 -7.68
C SER A 153 -7.55 6.41 -8.17
N ALA A 154 -6.83 6.11 -9.25
CA ALA A 154 -5.90 7.05 -9.88
C ALA A 154 -6.63 8.27 -10.46
N ALA A 155 -7.78 8.08 -11.11
CA ALA A 155 -8.59 9.16 -11.65
C ALA A 155 -9.09 10.12 -10.56
N ASN A 156 -9.43 9.61 -9.37
CA ASN A 156 -9.83 10.44 -8.23
C ASN A 156 -8.68 11.30 -7.68
N LEU A 157 -7.42 10.91 -7.88
CA LEU A 157 -6.27 11.73 -7.52
C LEU A 157 -6.12 12.94 -8.45
N PHE A 158 -6.47 12.80 -9.73
CA PHE A 158 -6.47 13.88 -10.73
C PHE A 158 -7.86 14.48 -10.88
N SER A 159 -8.38 15.08 -9.82
CA SER A 159 -9.70 15.68 -9.87
C SER A 159 -9.69 16.94 -10.76
N TRP A 160 -10.79 17.20 -11.47
CA TRP A 160 -10.99 18.43 -12.26
C TRP A 160 -10.82 19.73 -11.43
N VAL A 161 -10.87 19.63 -10.11
CA VAL A 161 -10.64 20.73 -9.17
C VAL A 161 -9.19 21.19 -9.24
N ASP A 162 -8.22 20.30 -9.34
CA ASP A 162 -6.80 20.63 -9.40
C ASP A 162 -6.46 21.43 -10.67
N ILE A 163 -7.07 21.05 -11.80
CA ILE A 163 -6.95 21.79 -13.07
C ILE A 163 -7.53 23.21 -12.96
N LYS A 164 -8.68 23.37 -12.29
CA LYS A 164 -9.29 24.69 -12.06
C LYS A 164 -8.44 25.54 -11.11
N VAL A 165 -7.85 24.95 -10.07
CA VAL A 165 -6.94 25.64 -9.14
C VAL A 165 -5.70 26.11 -9.88
N PHE A 166 -5.07 25.24 -10.68
CA PHE A 166 -3.89 25.60 -11.47
C PHE A 166 -4.19 26.75 -12.43
N ARG A 167 -5.35 26.70 -13.12
CA ARG A 167 -5.83 27.77 -13.98
C ARG A 167 -6.06 29.07 -13.21
N ASN A 168 -6.67 29.01 -12.02
CA ASN A 168 -6.97 30.18 -11.21
C ASN A 168 -5.70 30.84 -10.64
N VAL A 169 -4.70 30.05 -10.25
CA VAL A 169 -3.37 30.53 -9.84
C VAL A 169 -2.66 31.17 -11.02
N PHE A 170 -2.65 30.52 -12.18
CA PHE A 170 -2.02 31.05 -13.40
C PHE A 170 -2.64 32.38 -13.86
N ILE A 171 -3.97 32.50 -13.80
CA ILE A 171 -4.69 33.75 -14.11
C ILE A 171 -4.36 34.85 -13.07
N ARG A 172 -4.29 34.52 -11.77
CA ARG A 172 -3.92 35.49 -10.74
C ARG A 172 -2.48 35.99 -10.89
N VAL A 173 -1.54 35.13 -11.27
CA VAL A 173 -0.17 35.52 -11.57
C VAL A 173 -0.10 36.42 -12.81
N LYS A 174 -0.94 36.18 -13.83
CA LYS A 174 -1.02 37.06 -15.00
C LYS A 174 -1.64 38.43 -14.73
N ASN A 175 -2.59 38.54 -13.80
CA ASN A 175 -3.26 39.79 -13.41
C ASN A 175 -2.52 40.61 -12.33
N LEU A 176 -1.35 40.14 -11.88
CA LEU A 176 -0.47 40.85 -10.94
C LEU A 176 0.64 41.67 -11.64
N LYS A 177 0.55 41.81 -12.98
CA LYS A 177 1.32 42.76 -13.79
C LYS A 177 0.36 43.79 -14.38
#